data_AF-A0A6N4T216-F1
#
_entry.id   AF-A0A6N4T216-F1
#
_cell.length_a   1.000
_cell.length_b   1.000
_cell.length_c   1.000
_cell.angle_alpha   90.00
_cell.angle_beta   90.00
_cell.angle_gamma   90.00
#
_symmetry.space_group_name_H-M   'P 1'
#
loop_
_entity.id
_entity.type
_entity.pdbx_description
1 polymer ?
#
loop_
_entity_poly.entity_id
_entity_poly.type
_entity_poly.pdbx_seq_one_letter_code
_entity_poly.pdbx_strand_id
1 'polypeptide(L)' 'MQHITAPAFDLNGRSIGHQTAEVDFHNGQAVSIVYKGISYYTSSKFGKNAVAGEWVQELSAENDSKRIWVNRGATTIWED' A
#
# COMPACT_ATOMS: atom_id res chain seq x y z
N MET A 1 -8.91 8.94 -8.68
CA MET A 1 -8.10 9.01 -7.44
C MET A 1 -8.87 9.63 -6.29
N GLN A 2 -8.74 9.01 -5.11
CA GLN A 2 -9.32 9.42 -3.83
C GLN A 2 -8.18 9.66 -2.83
N HIS A 3 -8.28 10.72 -2.02
CA HIS A 3 -7.38 10.92 -0.89
C HIS A 3 -7.79 10.02 0.28
N ILE A 4 -6.82 9.29 0.81
CA ILE A 4 -6.98 8.49 2.02
C ILE A 4 -6.02 8.98 3.10
N THR A 5 -6.39 8.72 4.35
CA THR A 5 -5.49 8.78 5.51
C THR A 5 -5.51 7.41 6.16
N ALA A 6 -4.36 6.72 6.15
CA ALA A 6 -4.25 5.35 6.62
C ALA A 6 -3.08 5.20 7.60
N PRO A 7 -3.18 4.34 8.64
CA PRO A 7 -2.01 3.92 9.39
C PRO A 7 -0.97 3.29 8.46
N ALA A 8 0.29 3.65 8.66
CA ALA A 8 1.43 3.10 7.96
C ALA A 8 2.39 2.38 8.92
N PHE A 9 3.01 1.31 8.43
CA PHE A 9 3.95 0.50 9.20
C PHE A 9 5.22 0.24 8.39
N ASP A 10 6.37 0.13 9.07
CA ASP A 10 7.62 -0.33 8.45
C ASP A 10 7.67 -1.86 8.33
N LEU A 11 8.74 -2.38 7.71
CA LEU A 11 9.02 -3.81 7.58
C LEU A 11 9.09 -4.58 8.91
N ASN A 12 9.36 -3.89 10.02
CA ASN A 12 9.42 -4.49 11.35
C ASN A 12 8.07 -4.44 12.07
N GLY A 13 7.02 -3.96 11.39
CA GLY A 13 5.68 -3.77 11.96
C GLY A 13 5.59 -2.56 12.90
N ARG A 14 6.58 -1.66 12.90
CA ARG A 14 6.54 -0.44 13.71
C ARG A 14 5.65 0.58 13.04
N SER A 15 4.76 1.20 13.81
CA SER A 15 3.91 2.27 13.32
C SER A 15 4.73 3.52 12.94
N ILE A 16 4.47 4.04 11.74
CA ILE A 16 4.97 5.32 11.22
C ILE A 16 3.89 6.42 11.38
N GLY A 17 2.77 6.08 12.05
CA GLY A 17 1.62 6.95 12.20
C GLY A 17 0.70 6.95 10.99
N HIS A 18 -0.25 7.89 10.96
CA HIS A 18 -1.18 8.04 9.85
C HIS A 18 -0.52 8.83 8.72
N GLN A 19 -0.65 8.33 7.51
CA GLN A 19 -0.06 8.91 6.31
C GLN A 19 -1.15 9.17 5.27
N THR A 20 -0.95 10.19 4.46
CA THR A 20 -1.84 10.52 3.35
C THR A 20 -1.34 9.90 2.05
N ALA A 21 -2.29 9.46 1.22
CA ALA A 21 -2.01 8.94 -0.11
C ALA A 21 -3.16 9.27 -1.06
N GLU A 22 -2.85 9.29 -2.36
CA GLU A 22 -3.87 9.32 -3.42
C GLU A 22 -3.97 7.93 -4.01
N VAL A 23 -5.16 7.35 -3.98
CA VAL A 23 -5.39 5.98 -4.45
C VAL A 23 -6.35 5.99 -5.61
N ASP A 24 -6.00 5.30 -6.68
CA ASP A 24 -6.96 4.96 -7.71
C ASP A 24 -7.51 3.55 -7.46
N PHE A 25 -8.83 3.44 -7.42
CA PHE A 25 -9.51 2.20 -7.16
C PHE A 25 -10.20 1.70 -8.44
N HIS A 26 -10.04 0.42 -8.73
CA HIS A 26 -10.82 -0.29 -9.73
C HIS A 26 -11.53 -1.47 -9.08
N ASN A 27 -12.86 -1.52 -9.16
CA ASN A 27 -13.69 -2.57 -8.53
C ASN A 27 -13.38 -2.81 -7.04
N GLY A 28 -13.11 -1.72 -6.29
CA GLY A 28 -12.81 -1.78 -4.86
C GLY A 28 -11.43 -2.35 -4.52
N GLN A 29 -10.49 -2.36 -5.47
CA GLN A 29 -9.09 -2.69 -5.26
C GLN A 29 -8.23 -1.50 -5.68
N ALA A 30 -7.22 -1.16 -4.88
CA ALA A 30 -6.23 -0.15 -5.27
C ALA A 30 -5.45 -0.67 -6.49
N VAL A 31 -5.41 0.10 -7.58
CA VAL A 31 -4.64 -0.23 -8.80
C VAL A 31 -3.41 0.65 -8.97
N SER A 32 -3.45 1.87 -8.43
CA SER A 32 -2.29 2.75 -8.32
C SER A 32 -2.38 3.59 -7.06
N ILE A 33 -1.23 3.93 -6.48
CA ILE A 33 -1.12 4.78 -5.31
C ILE A 33 -0.03 5.82 -5.53
N VAL A 34 -0.32 7.09 -5.26
CA VAL A 34 0.70 8.11 -5.05
C VAL A 34 0.90 8.28 -3.55
N TYR A 35 2.10 7.92 -3.08
CA TYR A 35 2.46 7.92 -1.67
C TYR A 35 3.83 8.57 -1.49
N LYS A 36 3.92 9.57 -0.60
CA LYS A 36 5.14 10.37 -0.39
C LYS A 36 5.74 10.93 -1.71
N GLY A 37 4.87 11.30 -2.66
CA GLY A 37 5.25 11.82 -3.97
C GLY A 37 5.75 10.77 -4.97
N ILE A 38 5.67 9.48 -4.62
CA ILE A 38 6.09 8.36 -5.48
C ILE A 38 4.84 7.63 -5.98
N SER A 39 4.82 7.32 -7.28
CA SER A 39 3.76 6.52 -7.88
C SER A 39 4.10 5.04 -7.79
N TYR A 40 3.14 4.25 -7.28
CA TYR A 40 3.20 2.81 -7.15
C TYR A 40 2.05 2.19 -7.94
N TYR A 41 2.31 1.05 -8.57
CA TYR A 41 1.35 0.32 -9.38
C TYR A 41 1.22 -1.10 -8.87
N THR A 42 0.00 -1.65 -8.89
CA THR A 42 -0.22 -3.04 -8.48
C THR A 42 0.64 -4.00 -9.27
N SER A 43 1.37 -4.85 -8.55
CA SER A 43 2.03 -6.01 -9.14
C SER A 43 1.06 -7.21 -9.18
N SER A 44 1.51 -8.35 -9.71
CA SER A 44 0.75 -9.60 -9.66
C SER A 44 0.83 -10.33 -8.31
N LYS A 45 1.52 -9.76 -7.30
CA LYS A 45 1.74 -10.42 -6.01
C LYS A 45 0.67 -10.05 -4.97
N PHE A 46 -0.04 -11.07 -4.53
CA PHE A 46 -1.04 -11.01 -3.48
C PHE A 46 -0.67 -12.02 -2.38
N GLY A 47 -0.88 -11.67 -1.12
CA GLY A 47 -0.51 -12.52 -0.01
C GLY A 47 -1.19 -12.16 1.29
N LYS A 48 -0.97 -12.98 2.32
CA LYS A 48 -1.44 -12.69 3.68
C LYS A 48 -0.28 -12.12 4.48
N ASN A 49 -0.44 -10.91 5.01
CA ASN A 49 0.52 -10.34 5.94
C ASN A 49 0.58 -11.24 7.18
N ALA A 50 1.75 -11.81 7.47
CA ALA A 50 1.92 -12.78 8.55
C ALA A 50 1.75 -12.16 9.95
N VAL A 51 2.02 -10.85 10.09
CA VAL A 51 1.94 -10.13 11.35
C VAL A 51 0.50 -9.67 11.62
N ALA A 52 -0.14 -9.06 10.62
CA ALA A 52 -1.50 -8.52 10.77
C ALA A 52 -2.60 -9.58 10.52
N GLY A 53 -2.27 -10.68 9.85
CA GLY A 53 -3.25 -11.69 9.43
C GLY A 53 -4.18 -11.22 8.31
N GLU A 54 -3.90 -10.08 7.68
CA GLU A 54 -4.73 -9.47 6.64
C GLU A 54 -4.26 -9.82 5.23
N TRP A 55 -5.18 -9.84 4.27
CA TRP A 55 -4.83 -9.95 2.86
C TRP A 55 -4.31 -8.63 2.33
N VAL A 56 -3.13 -8.66 1.71
CA VAL A 56 -2.42 -7.51 1.18
C VAL A 56 -2.02 -7.73 -0.27
N GLN A 57 -1.95 -6.62 -1.00
CA GLN A 57 -1.54 -6.52 -2.38
C GLN A 57 -0.24 -5.73 -2.44
N GLU A 58 0.75 -6.22 -3.18
CA GLU A 58 1.99 -5.48 -3.44
C GLU A 58 1.76 -4.41 -4.53
N LEU A 59 2.32 -3.23 -4.29
CA LEU A 59 2.51 -2.20 -5.31
C LEU A 59 4.00 -1.84 -5.40
N SER A 60 4.50 -1.71 -6.62
CA SER A 60 5.89 -1.36 -6.90
C SER A 60 5.99 -0.02 -7.60
N ALA A 61 7.00 0.78 -7.23
CA ALA A 61 7.40 1.96 -7.99
C ALA A 61 8.11 1.56 -9.30
N GLU A 62 8.41 2.54 -10.15
CA GLU A 62 9.17 2.30 -11.38
C GLU A 62 10.47 1.54 -11.12
N ASN A 63 10.80 0.63 -12.05
CA ASN A 63 11.98 -0.24 -12.02
C ASN A 63 12.14 -1.07 -10.73
N ASP A 64 11.05 -1.37 -10.04
CA ASP A 64 11.04 -2.17 -8.81
C ASP A 64 11.96 -1.59 -7.70
N SER A 65 12.13 -0.26 -7.72
CA SER A 65 13.06 0.46 -6.83
C SER A 65 12.55 0.59 -5.40
N LYS A 66 11.23 0.54 -5.21
CA LYS A 66 10.54 0.60 -3.91
C LYS A 66 9.24 -0.18 -3.99
N ARG A 67 8.83 -0.73 -2.85
CA ARG A 67 7.55 -1.45 -2.74
C ARG A 67 6.78 -0.96 -1.52
N ILE A 68 5.46 -1.07 -1.65
CA ILE A 68 4.53 -0.97 -0.54
C ILE A 68 3.54 -2.10 -0.64
N TRP A 69 2.91 -2.42 0.48
CA TRP A 69 1.74 -3.26 0.51
C TRP A 69 0.55 -2.49 1.06
N VAL A 70 -0.63 -2.81 0.55
CA VAL A 70 -1.88 -2.28 1.08
C VAL A 70 -2.90 -3.40 1.18
N ASN A 71 -3.82 -3.28 2.14
CA ASN A 71 -4.98 -4.17 2.16
C ASN A 71 -5.97 -3.76 1.05
N ARG A 72 -6.97 -4.61 0.78
CA ARG A 72 -7.89 -4.43 -0.36
C ARG A 72 -8.52 -3.04 -0.46
N GLY A 73 -8.89 -2.45 0.68
CA GLY A 73 -9.52 -1.13 0.76
C GLY A 73 -8.53 0.03 0.90
N ALA A 74 -7.22 -0.22 0.81
CA ALA A 74 -6.16 0.73 1.12
C ALA A 74 -6.37 1.48 2.44
N THR A 75 -6.86 0.80 3.48
CA THR A 75 -7.05 1.37 4.82
C THR A 75 -5.80 1.24 5.68
N THR A 76 -4.79 0.51 5.22
CA THR A 76 -3.50 0.34 5.90
C THR A 76 -2.39 0.22 4.85
N ILE A 77 -1.23 0.83 5.13
CA ILE A 77 -0.05 0.83 4.26
C ILE A 77 1.12 0.16 5.00
N TRP A 78 1.89 -0.68 4.31
CA TRP A 78 3.16 -1.21 4.79
C TRP A 78 4.28 -0.84 3.82
N GLU A 79 5.38 -0.30 4.34
CA GLU A 79 6.56 0.04 3.56
C GLU A 79 7.54 -1.15 3.49
N ASP A 80 8.12 -1.38 2.31
CA ASP A 80 9.37 -2.16 2.11
C ASP A 80 10.59 -1.25 2.26
#